data_AF-A0A2V5MVX5-F1
#
_entry.id   AF-A0A2V5MVX5-F1
#
_cell.length_a   1.000
_cell.length_b   1.000
_cell.length_c   1.000
_cell.angle_alpha   90.00
_cell.angle_beta   90.00
_cell.angle_gamma   90.00
#
_symmetry.space_group_name_H-M   'P 1'
#
loop_
_entity.id
_entity.type
_entity.pdbx_description
1 polymer ?
#
loop_
_entity_poly.entity_id
_entity_poly.type
_entity_poly.pdbx_seq_one_letter_code
_entity_poly.pdbx_strand_id
1 'polypeptide(L)'
;YLDKSKATSARAGLVGTDRRAVRLVTSDNATKTSGGLRKQKEQKRLEAESRNAIAKARREKEKRVHELEAKIAALEGEQKELAAALEDPAAYMPGGRAIAINRDLSALSHDLARLTAEWESVTAAVSAP
;
A
#
# COMPACT_ATOMS: atom_id res chain seq x y z
N TYR A 1 -20.60 -10.20 13.37
CA TYR A 1 -19.68 -11.29 13.00
C TYR A 1 -20.47 -12.33 12.22
N LEU A 2 -20.07 -12.54 10.97
CA LEU A 2 -20.44 -13.58 9.99
C LEU A 2 -21.78 -14.32 10.16
N ASP A 3 -22.70 -14.08 9.22
CA ASP A 3 -23.66 -15.11 8.81
C ASP A 3 -23.31 -15.59 7.39
N LYS A 4 -22.92 -16.86 7.31
CA LYS A 4 -22.59 -17.56 6.07
C LYS A 4 -23.70 -18.58 5.83
N SER A 5 -24.11 -18.65 4.57
CA SER A 5 -24.74 -19.81 3.91
C SER A 5 -26.26 -19.74 3.81
N LYS A 6 -26.76 -19.54 2.59
CA LYS A 6 -27.64 -20.46 1.85
C LYS A 6 -28.03 -19.84 0.51
N ALA A 7 -27.26 -20.16 -0.53
CA ALA A 7 -27.72 -20.02 -1.91
C ALA A 7 -27.64 -21.40 -2.56
N THR A 8 -28.71 -22.17 -2.39
CA THR A 8 -29.01 -23.41 -3.07
C THR A 8 -29.44 -23.08 -4.51
N SER A 9 -28.80 -23.64 -5.52
CA SER A 9 -29.44 -23.79 -6.84
C SER A 9 -28.85 -24.95 -7.62
N ALA A 10 -29.60 -26.05 -7.57
CA ALA A 10 -29.91 -26.99 -8.63
C ALA A 10 -28.82 -27.28 -9.70
N ARG A 11 -28.08 -28.37 -9.49
CA ARG A 11 -27.74 -29.29 -10.58
C ARG A 11 -28.14 -30.70 -10.18
N ALA A 12 -29.44 -30.96 -10.31
CA ALA A 12 -30.01 -32.30 -10.29
C ALA A 12 -30.04 -32.84 -11.73
N GLY A 13 -29.60 -34.09 -11.89
CA GLY A 13 -29.93 -34.93 -13.04
C GLY A 13 -28.94 -34.90 -14.21
N LEU A 14 -27.86 -35.67 -14.11
CA LEU A 14 -27.15 -36.18 -15.29
C LEU A 14 -27.25 -37.71 -15.28
N VAL A 15 -28.38 -38.24 -15.72
CA VAL A 15 -28.56 -39.66 -16.06
C VAL A 15 -28.61 -39.75 -17.57
N GLY A 16 -27.76 -40.59 -18.14
CA GLY A 16 -27.58 -40.72 -19.58
C GLY A 16 -28.81 -41.29 -20.29
N THR A 17 -29.00 -40.89 -21.54
CA THR A 17 -28.93 -41.76 -22.71
C THR A 17 -29.22 -40.94 -23.97
N ASP A 18 -28.63 -41.42 -25.06
CA ASP A 18 -28.88 -41.09 -26.45
C ASP A 18 -28.14 -39.91 -27.12
N ARG A 19 -27.33 -40.29 -28.11
CA ARG A 19 -26.25 -39.52 -28.72
C ARG A 19 -26.57 -39.18 -30.18
N ARG A 20 -27.84 -38.96 -30.52
CA ARG A 20 -28.27 -38.90 -31.94
C ARG A 20 -29.33 -37.87 -32.33
N ALA A 21 -29.52 -36.81 -31.54
CA ALA A 21 -30.42 -35.70 -31.92
C ALA A 21 -29.81 -34.29 -31.77
N VAL A 22 -28.49 -34.16 -31.58
CA VAL A 22 -27.83 -32.86 -31.40
C VAL A 22 -27.19 -32.42 -32.72
N ARG A 23 -27.98 -31.98 -33.71
CA ARG A 23 -27.37 -31.30 -34.88
C ARG A 23 -28.15 -30.20 -35.57
N LEU A 24 -29.30 -29.74 -35.07
CA LEU A 24 -30.06 -28.69 -35.79
C LEU A 24 -30.54 -27.47 -34.97
N VAL A 25 -30.12 -27.31 -33.70
CA VAL A 25 -30.56 -26.15 -32.87
C VAL A 25 -29.39 -25.38 -32.24
N THR A 26 -28.21 -25.37 -32.88
CA THR A 26 -27.02 -24.71 -32.32
C THR A 26 -26.36 -23.67 -33.22
N SER A 27 -27.09 -23.07 -34.17
CA SER A 27 -26.53 -21.97 -34.98
C SER A 27 -26.94 -20.56 -34.52
N ASP A 28 -28.06 -20.39 -33.81
CA ASP A 28 -28.53 -19.04 -33.44
C ASP A 28 -28.05 -18.54 -32.06
N ASN A 29 -27.40 -19.40 -31.26
CA ASN A 29 -26.93 -19.05 -29.91
C ASN A 29 -25.40 -18.79 -29.83
N ALA A 30 -24.66 -19.07 -30.89
CA ALA A 30 -23.20 -18.86 -30.93
C ALA A 30 -22.81 -17.36 -30.96
N THR A 31 -23.67 -16.50 -31.50
CA THR A 31 -23.42 -15.05 -31.61
C THR A 31 -23.75 -14.29 -30.33
N LYS A 32 -24.73 -14.74 -29.53
CA LYS A 32 -25.09 -14.11 -28.24
C LYS A 32 -24.13 -14.50 -27.10
N THR A 33 -23.62 -15.73 -27.11
CA THR A 33 -22.67 -16.22 -26.09
C THR A 33 -21.27 -15.63 -26.23
N SER A 34 -20.80 -15.40 -27.46
CA SER A 34 -19.48 -14.79 -27.73
C SER A 34 -19.40 -13.31 -27.31
N GLY A 35 -20.47 -12.53 -27.49
CA GLY A 35 -20.57 -11.16 -26.99
C GLY A 35 -20.58 -11.06 -25.45
N GLY A 36 -21.23 -12.01 -24.78
CA GLY A 36 -21.23 -12.13 -23.32
C GLY A 36 -19.86 -12.52 -22.75
N LEU A 37 -19.14 -13.44 -23.39
CA LEU A 37 -17.77 -13.82 -22.99
C LEU A 37 -16.77 -12.67 -23.13
N ARG A 38 -16.87 -11.88 -24.21
CA ARG A 38 -16.01 -10.68 -24.38
C ARG A 38 -16.31 -9.63 -23.31
N LYS A 39 -17.58 -9.32 -23.03
CA LYS A 39 -17.98 -8.42 -21.92
C LYS A 39 -17.50 -8.91 -20.56
N GLN A 40 -17.62 -10.21 -20.26
CA GLN A 40 -17.11 -10.78 -19.00
C GLN A 40 -15.57 -10.73 -18.89
N LYS A 41 -14.84 -10.95 -19.99
CA LYS A 41 -13.38 -10.84 -20.02
C LYS A 41 -12.93 -9.39 -19.80
N GLU A 42 -13.61 -8.44 -20.42
CA GLU A 42 -13.34 -7.01 -20.26
C GLU A 42 -13.67 -6.52 -18.85
N GLN A 43 -14.81 -6.95 -18.28
CA GLN A 43 -15.17 -6.65 -16.90
C GLN A 43 -14.17 -7.23 -15.89
N LYS A 44 -13.72 -8.48 -16.09
CA LYS A 44 -12.64 -9.07 -15.28
C LYS A 44 -11.32 -8.31 -15.41
N ARG A 45 -11.02 -7.73 -16.58
CA ARG A 45 -9.82 -6.91 -16.78
C ARG A 45 -9.91 -5.60 -16.00
N LEU A 46 -11.05 -4.91 -16.07
CA LEU A 46 -11.31 -3.67 -15.32
C LEU A 46 -11.26 -3.90 -13.80
N GLU A 47 -11.84 -5.01 -13.31
CA GLU A 47 -11.77 -5.38 -11.89
C GLU A 47 -10.36 -5.79 -11.43
N ALA A 48 -9.54 -6.34 -12.32
CA ALA A 48 -8.14 -6.62 -12.02
C ALA A 48 -7.29 -5.34 -12.03
N GLU A 49 -7.54 -4.44 -12.98
CA GLU A 49 -6.91 -3.13 -13.08
C GLU A 49 -7.23 -2.27 -11.85
N SER A 50 -8.48 -2.23 -11.39
CA SER A 50 -8.88 -1.48 -10.19
C SER A 50 -8.24 -2.04 -8.93
N ARG A 51 -8.20 -3.36 -8.77
CA ARG A 51 -7.49 -4.01 -7.65
C ARG A 51 -5.99 -3.75 -7.66
N ASN A 52 -5.36 -3.82 -8.84
CA ASN A 52 -3.94 -3.52 -9.00
C ASN A 52 -3.63 -2.06 -8.68
N ALA A 53 -4.49 -1.12 -9.08
CA ALA A 53 -4.33 0.29 -8.79
C ALA A 53 -4.38 0.57 -7.27
N ILE A 54 -5.36 -0.02 -6.57
CA ILE A 54 -5.48 0.08 -5.10
C ILE A 54 -4.25 -0.52 -4.41
N ALA A 55 -3.82 -1.71 -4.82
CA ALA A 55 -2.65 -2.37 -4.26
C ALA A 55 -1.37 -1.56 -4.49
N LYS A 56 -1.20 -0.96 -5.67
CA LYS A 56 -0.06 -0.10 -6.00
C LYS A 56 -0.06 1.16 -5.13
N ALA A 57 -1.20 1.85 -5.02
CA ALA A 57 -1.32 3.05 -4.20
C ALA A 57 -1.02 2.76 -2.71
N ARG A 58 -1.49 1.61 -2.19
CA ARG A 58 -1.16 1.17 -0.83
C ARG A 58 0.33 0.94 -0.64
N ARG A 59 0.98 0.23 -1.55
CA ARG A 59 2.43 -0.05 -1.50
C ARG A 59 3.27 1.22 -1.58
N GLU A 60 2.89 2.17 -2.43
CA GLU A 60 3.59 3.46 -2.54
C GLU A 60 3.50 4.27 -1.26
N LYS A 61 2.33 4.29 -0.59
CA LYS A 61 2.16 4.91 0.72
C LYS A 61 2.98 4.22 1.80
N GLU A 62 2.92 2.89 1.90
CA GLU A 62 3.73 2.10 2.86
C GLU A 62 5.23 2.36 2.67
N LYS A 63 5.69 2.39 1.42
CA LYS A 63 7.07 2.74 1.09
C LYS A 63 7.43 4.15 1.59
N ARG A 64 6.54 5.13 1.38
CA ARG A 64 6.78 6.51 1.84
C ARG A 64 6.87 6.60 3.36
N VAL A 65 5.99 5.91 4.08
CA VAL A 65 6.02 5.84 5.55
C VAL A 65 7.38 5.28 6.02
N HIS A 66 7.80 4.14 5.47
CA HIS A 66 9.07 3.51 5.83
C HIS A 66 10.28 4.41 5.50
N GLU A 67 10.27 5.12 4.37
CA GLU A 67 11.31 6.09 4.02
C GLU A 67 11.40 7.25 5.03
N LEU A 68 10.26 7.74 5.52
CA LEU A 68 10.20 8.81 6.52
C LEU A 68 10.70 8.32 7.88
N GLU A 69 10.26 7.14 8.32
CA GLU A 69 10.72 6.52 9.57
C GLU A 69 12.22 6.29 9.59
N ALA A 70 12.78 5.75 8.49
CA ALA A 70 14.22 5.54 8.39
C ALA A 70 15.01 6.86 8.47
N LYS A 71 14.50 7.93 7.87
CA LYS A 71 15.12 9.26 7.95
C LYS A 71 15.03 9.85 9.35
N ILE A 72 13.86 9.76 9.99
CA ILE A 72 13.67 10.24 11.36
C ILE A 72 14.64 9.52 12.31
N ALA A 73 14.70 8.18 12.23
CA ALA A 73 15.60 7.39 13.06
C ALA A 73 17.08 7.74 12.84
N ALA A 74 17.49 8.03 11.60
CA ALA A 74 18.85 8.48 11.31
C ALA A 74 19.17 9.84 11.96
N LEU A 75 18.28 10.83 11.81
CA LEU A 75 18.46 12.15 12.40
C LEU A 75 18.40 12.14 13.94
N GLU A 76 17.57 11.28 14.54
CA GLU A 76 17.57 11.05 15.99
C GLU A 76 18.88 10.42 16.47
N GLY A 77 19.48 9.54 15.66
CA GLY A 77 20.83 9.02 15.89
C GLY A 77 21.87 10.15 15.88
N GLU A 78 21.89 10.97 14.84
CA GLU A 78 22.79 12.12 14.73
C GLU A 78 22.61 13.11 15.89
N GLN A 79 21.36 13.38 16.30
CA GLN A 79 21.05 14.23 17.44
C GLN A 79 21.68 13.69 18.73
N LYS A 80 21.62 12.38 18.97
CA LYS A 80 22.23 11.74 20.16
C LYS A 80 23.75 11.86 20.14
N GLU A 81 24.39 11.61 18.99
CA GLU A 81 25.84 11.73 18.85
C GLU A 81 26.32 13.17 19.09
N LEU A 82 25.60 14.16 18.55
CA LEU A 82 25.91 15.57 18.77
C LEU A 82 25.66 16.01 20.21
N ALA A 83 24.60 15.49 20.86
CA ALA A 83 24.35 15.75 22.27
C ALA A 83 25.47 15.16 23.14
N ALA A 84 25.91 13.92 22.87
CA ALA A 84 27.04 13.30 23.55
C ALA A 84 28.35 14.10 23.34
N ALA A 85 28.56 14.66 22.15
CA ALA A 85 29.71 15.52 21.88
C ALA A 85 29.71 16.82 22.70
N LEU A 86 28.55 17.30 23.16
CA LEU A 86 28.44 18.45 24.08
C LEU A 86 28.68 18.08 25.55
N GLU A 87 28.72 16.80 25.90
CA GLU A 87 29.08 16.35 27.25
C GLU A 87 30.59 16.40 27.48
N ASP A 88 31.40 16.45 26.41
CA ASP A 88 32.85 16.62 26.48
C ASP A 88 33.22 18.07 26.83
N PRO A 89 33.92 18.32 27.97
CA PRO A 89 34.40 19.65 28.33
C PRO A 89 35.29 20.31 27.25
N ALA A 90 35.98 19.52 26.42
CA ALA A 90 36.80 20.03 25.33
C ALA A 90 35.99 20.79 24.27
N ALA A 91 34.68 20.52 24.15
CA ALA A 91 33.80 21.22 23.23
C ALA A 91 33.67 22.72 23.56
N TYR A 92 33.88 23.11 24.82
CA TYR A 92 33.72 24.48 25.32
C TYR A 92 35.05 25.25 25.45
N MET A 93 36.18 24.60 25.18
CA MET A 93 37.49 25.27 25.21
C MET A 93 37.60 26.30 24.07
N PRO A 94 38.52 27.29 24.17
CA PRO A 94 38.78 28.22 23.07
C PRO A 94 39.11 27.47 21.77
N GLY A 95 38.36 27.73 20.70
CA GLY A 95 38.46 26.98 19.43
C GLY A 95 37.69 25.66 19.39
N GLY A 96 36.94 25.35 20.45
CA GLY A 96 36.04 24.19 20.54
C GLY A 96 34.84 24.30 19.61
N ARG A 97 34.08 23.21 19.51
CA ARG A 97 32.99 23.05 18.53
C ARG A 97 31.59 23.21 19.10
N ALA A 98 31.42 23.60 20.37
CA ALA A 98 30.11 23.71 21.00
C ALA A 98 29.12 24.60 20.22
N ILE A 99 29.56 25.76 19.69
CA ILE A 99 28.69 26.65 18.91
C ILE A 99 28.24 25.98 17.60
N ALA A 100 29.16 25.31 16.89
CA ALA A 100 28.83 24.59 15.67
C ALA A 100 27.85 23.44 15.94
N ILE A 101 28.12 22.63 16.98
CA ILE A 101 27.25 21.52 17.38
C ILE A 101 25.85 22.01 17.74
N ASN A 102 25.71 23.11 18.50
CA ASN A 102 24.40 23.68 18.84
C ASN A 102 23.63 24.18 17.61
N ARG A 103 24.32 24.76 16.62
CA ARG A 103 23.70 25.14 15.35
C ARG A 103 23.20 23.91 14.58
N ASP A 104 24.02 22.87 14.52
CA ASP A 104 23.69 21.64 13.80
C ASP A 104 22.52 20.91 14.50
N LEU A 105 22.50 20.87 15.85
CA LEU A 105 21.37 20.39 16.64
C LEU A 105 20.08 21.18 16.39
N SER A 106 20.18 22.51 16.24
CA SER A 106 19.02 23.35 15.92
C SER A 106 18.46 23.02 14.54
N ALA A 107 19.33 22.86 13.53
CA ALA A 107 18.92 22.46 12.18
C ALA A 107 18.27 21.07 12.18
N LEU A 108 18.88 20.10 12.87
CA LEU A 108 18.33 18.75 13.01
C LEU A 108 16.95 18.76 13.69
N SER A 109 16.77 19.59 14.72
CA SER A 109 15.47 19.72 15.40
C SER A 109 14.38 20.23 14.45
N HIS A 110 14.70 21.21 13.59
CA HIS A 110 13.77 21.68 12.56
C HIS A 110 13.44 20.60 11.52
N ASP A 111 14.43 19.84 11.07
CA ASP A 111 14.23 18.76 10.11
C ASP A 111 13.43 17.60 10.70
N LEU A 112 13.70 17.21 11.95
CA LEU A 112 12.91 16.21 12.68
C LEU A 112 11.45 16.65 12.80
N ALA A 113 11.20 17.90 13.24
CA ALA A 113 9.83 18.40 13.34
C ALA A 113 9.09 18.36 12.00
N ARG A 114 9.77 18.75 10.91
CA ARG A 114 9.21 18.71 9.56
C ARG A 114 8.91 17.28 9.09
N LEU A 115 9.85 16.36 9.26
CA LEU A 115 9.69 14.97 8.82
C LEU A 115 8.66 14.21 9.64
N THR A 116 8.59 14.47 10.95
CA THR A 116 7.55 13.90 11.83
C THR A 116 6.17 14.41 11.42
N ALA A 117 6.01 15.71 11.14
CA ALA A 117 4.75 16.24 10.64
C ALA A 117 4.34 15.63 9.28
N GLU A 118 5.32 15.40 8.39
CA GLU A 118 5.07 14.70 7.13
C GLU A 118 4.63 13.24 7.35
N TRP A 119 5.32 12.52 8.25
CA TRP A 119 4.96 11.15 8.61
C TRP A 119 3.56 11.06 9.23
N GLU A 120 3.20 11.97 10.14
CA GLU A 120 1.86 12.08 10.71
C GLU A 120 0.81 12.31 9.63
N SER A 121 1.07 13.19 8.66
CA SER A 121 0.16 13.46 7.55
C SER A 121 -0.06 12.22 6.66
N VAL A 122 1.02 11.51 6.32
CA VAL A 122 0.95 10.31 5.47
C VAL A 122 0.25 9.16 6.19
N THR A 123 0.51 8.96 7.48
CA THR A 123 -0.09 7.88 8.28
C THR A 123 -1.55 8.16 8.66
N ALA A 124 -1.92 9.40 8.93
CA ALA A 124 -3.32 9.80 9.13
C ALA A 124 -4.19 9.45 7.92
N ALA A 125 -3.66 9.61 6.70
CA ALA A 125 -4.32 9.23 5.45
C ALA A 125 -4.40 7.71 5.21
N VAL A 126 -3.73 6.88 6.02
CA VAL A 126 -3.78 5.41 5.97
C VAL A 126 -4.79 4.85 6.98
N SER A 127 -5.08 5.57 8.06
CA SER A 127 -6.01 5.16 9.11
C SER A 127 -7.49 5.46 8.80
N ALA A 128 -7.76 6.33 7.82
CA ALA A 128 -9.14 6.63 7.40
C ALA A 128 -9.75 5.44 6.62
N PRO A 129 -10.92 4.90 7.04
CA PRO A 129 -11.56 3.72 6.46
C PRO A 129 -12.12 3.93 5.05
#